data_AF-A0A0B6ZFA7-F1
#
_entry.id   AF-A0A0B6ZFA7-F1
#
_cell.length_a   1.000
_cell.length_b   1.000
_cell.length_c   1.000
_cell.angle_alpha   90.00
_cell.angle_beta   90.00
_cell.angle_gamma   90.00
#
_symmetry.space_group_name_H-M   'P 1'
#
loop_
_entity.id
_entity.type
_entity.pdbx_description
1 polymer ?
#
loop_
_entity_poly.entity_id
_entity_poly.type
_entity_poly.pdbx_seq_one_letter_code
_entity_poly.pdbx_strand_id
1 'polypeptide(L)'
;LTDSKKQQCNHNMSFADFCAILSDALSQGKRIDPHFLPMSLQCDPCVVNFTLIGKLEMFMSDTRDILRVANISFTDVTGDVVDITTANELANMNDVIVRVISYAKKTNITCLQNKDVADRLWRHLQIRGFLSKTIPIPLYLLQNDSSTVYQETYIAAAFQAYYKSGTSEERLRQKNEAMMEAYASVPNEILDKLSRIFAEDCLLFDY
;
A
#
# COMPACT_ATOMS: atom_id res chain seq x y z
N LEU A 1 18.92 9.35 33.43
CA LEU A 1 18.81 8.01 34.05
C LEU A 1 17.60 7.32 33.44
N THR A 2 17.89 6.27 32.68
CA THR A 2 17.03 5.12 32.31
C THR A 2 15.58 5.40 31.89
N ASP A 3 15.33 5.38 30.59
CA ASP A 3 14.34 4.44 30.08
C ASP A 3 14.64 4.08 28.61
N SER A 4 15.49 3.05 28.44
CA SER A 4 15.56 2.31 27.18
C SER A 4 14.26 1.53 27.02
N LYS A 5 13.17 2.20 26.65
CA LYS A 5 11.99 1.49 26.15
C LYS A 5 12.42 0.84 24.84
N LYS A 6 12.78 -0.45 24.92
CA LYS A 6 12.66 -1.37 23.79
C LYS A 6 11.34 -1.02 23.11
N GLN A 7 11.42 -0.47 21.91
CA GLN A 7 10.26 -0.15 21.10
C GLN A 7 9.56 -1.49 20.86
N GLN A 8 8.53 -1.76 21.66
CA GLN A 8 7.82 -3.03 21.64
C GLN A 8 7.11 -3.07 20.30
N CYS A 9 7.62 -3.88 19.39
CA CYS A 9 7.00 -3.99 18.08
C CYS A 9 5.66 -4.65 18.26
N ASN A 10 4.61 -3.88 17.96
CA ASN A 10 3.25 -4.39 17.99
C ASN A 10 3.06 -5.27 16.74
N HIS A 11 3.44 -6.55 16.88
CA HIS A 11 3.44 -7.50 15.77
C HIS A 11 2.03 -7.83 15.24
N ASN A 12 1.01 -7.55 16.05
CA ASN A 12 -0.38 -7.94 15.80
C ASN A 12 -1.32 -6.73 15.75
N MET A 13 -0.81 -5.56 15.37
CA MET A 13 -1.66 -4.39 15.16
C MET A 13 -2.64 -4.69 14.02
N SER A 14 -3.94 -4.71 14.35
CA SER A 14 -5.00 -4.80 13.35
C SER A 14 -5.20 -3.46 12.64
N PHE A 15 -5.93 -3.47 11.53
CA PHE A 15 -6.34 -2.23 10.87
C PHE A 15 -7.19 -1.34 11.79
N ALA A 16 -8.06 -1.93 12.60
CA ALA A 16 -8.85 -1.21 13.60
C ALA A 16 -7.98 -0.55 14.67
N ASP A 17 -6.96 -1.24 15.18
CA ASP A 17 -6.01 -0.67 16.14
C ASP A 17 -5.25 0.51 15.54
N PHE A 18 -4.80 0.37 14.29
CA PHE A 18 -4.14 1.45 13.56
C PHE A 18 -5.04 2.67 13.43
N CYS A 19 -6.29 2.50 12.99
CA CYS A 19 -7.27 3.57 12.86
C CYS A 19 -7.55 4.26 14.20
N ALA A 20 -7.71 3.50 15.29
CA ALA A 20 -7.91 4.04 16.62
C ALA A 20 -6.71 4.90 17.06
N ILE A 21 -5.50 4.35 16.98
CA ILE A 21 -4.25 5.05 17.36
C ILE A 21 -4.07 6.32 16.52
N LEU A 22 -4.30 6.23 15.21
CA LEU A 22 -4.17 7.37 14.31
C LEU A 22 -5.16 8.47 14.65
N SER A 23 -6.44 8.12 14.82
CA SER A 23 -7.49 9.09 15.15
C SER A 23 -7.23 9.81 16.47
N ASP A 24 -6.72 9.08 17.48
CA ASP A 24 -6.34 9.64 18.78
C ASP A 24 -5.13 10.55 18.68
N ALA A 25 -4.10 10.15 17.93
CA ALA A 25 -2.91 10.96 17.75
C ALA A 25 -3.23 12.28 17.03
N LEU A 26 -4.04 12.23 15.97
CA LEU A 26 -4.49 13.40 15.22
C LEU A 26 -5.32 14.34 16.10
N SER A 27 -6.31 13.82 16.82
CA SER A 27 -7.17 14.64 17.69
C SER A 27 -6.42 15.29 18.87
N GLN A 28 -5.32 14.69 19.31
CA GLN A 28 -4.49 15.22 20.39
C GLN A 28 -3.36 16.14 19.88
N GLY A 29 -3.28 16.39 18.56
CA GLY A 29 -2.20 17.17 17.97
C GLY A 29 -0.82 16.56 18.18
N LYS A 30 -0.74 15.23 18.35
CA LYS A 30 0.55 14.55 18.50
C LYS A 30 1.29 14.57 17.18
N ARG A 31 2.62 14.65 17.26
CA ARG A 31 3.48 14.47 16.08
C ARG A 31 3.31 13.04 15.57
N ILE A 32 2.82 12.91 14.35
CA ILE A 32 2.72 11.64 13.63
C ILE A 32 3.57 11.67 12.36
N ASP A 33 3.70 10.51 11.71
CA ASP A 33 4.30 10.42 10.39
C ASP A 33 3.49 11.30 9.40
N PRO A 34 4.15 12.20 8.65
CA PRO A 34 3.47 13.05 7.68
C PRO A 34 2.61 12.28 6.68
N HIS A 35 2.94 11.03 6.33
CA HIS A 35 2.12 10.23 5.40
C HIS A 35 0.69 9.96 5.89
N PHE A 36 0.39 10.20 7.16
CA PHE A 36 -0.95 10.04 7.74
C PHE A 36 -1.63 11.36 8.09
N LEU A 37 -1.01 12.51 7.78
CA LEU A 37 -1.63 13.81 7.98
C LEU A 37 -2.62 14.11 6.83
N PRO A 38 -3.72 14.82 7.13
CA PRO A 38 -4.56 15.44 6.10
C PRO A 38 -3.74 16.22 5.08
N MET A 39 -4.15 16.15 3.81
CA MET A 39 -3.46 16.79 2.68
C MET A 39 -3.54 18.32 2.77
N SER A 40 -4.64 18.87 3.29
CA SER A 40 -4.78 20.31 3.56
C SER A 40 -3.66 20.85 4.44
N LEU A 41 -3.16 20.04 5.38
CA LEU A 41 -2.05 20.41 6.27
C LEU A 41 -0.66 20.27 5.62
N GLN A 42 -0.55 19.53 4.51
CA GLN A 42 0.72 19.29 3.83
C GLN A 42 0.96 20.25 2.67
N CYS A 43 -0.09 20.55 1.89
CA CYS A 43 0.04 21.21 0.60
C CYS A 43 -0.48 22.65 0.56
N ASP A 44 -1.11 23.14 1.63
CA ASP A 44 -1.75 24.46 1.73
C ASP A 44 -2.45 24.87 0.42
N PRO A 45 -3.53 24.15 0.03
CA PRO A 45 -4.18 24.35 -1.25
C PRO A 45 -4.84 25.72 -1.40
N CYS A 46 -4.98 26.46 -0.30
CA CYS A 46 -5.50 27.82 -0.30
C CYS A 46 -4.47 28.84 -0.80
N VAL A 47 -3.17 28.56 -0.67
CA VAL A 47 -2.09 29.45 -1.10
C VAL A 47 -1.55 29.08 -2.47
N VAL A 48 -1.54 27.79 -2.80
CA VAL A 48 -1.02 27.31 -4.09
C VAL A 48 -2.13 27.31 -5.15
N ASN A 49 -1.94 28.09 -6.21
CA ASN A 49 -2.89 28.12 -7.33
C ASN A 49 -2.67 26.92 -8.27
N PHE A 50 -3.26 25.78 -7.91
CA PHE A 50 -3.17 24.56 -8.71
C PHE A 50 -3.94 24.69 -10.03
N THR A 51 -3.28 24.38 -11.15
CA THR A 51 -3.93 24.30 -12.47
C THR A 51 -4.72 23.01 -12.65
N LEU A 52 -4.29 21.93 -11.98
CA LEU A 52 -4.94 20.62 -12.02
C LEU A 52 -4.75 19.92 -10.68
N ILE A 53 -5.84 19.32 -10.18
CA ILE A 53 -5.82 18.40 -9.04
C ILE A 53 -6.30 17.05 -9.59
N GLY A 54 -5.38 16.11 -9.74
CA GLY A 54 -5.71 14.75 -10.22
C GLY A 54 -6.12 13.82 -9.07
N LYS A 55 -6.99 12.84 -9.37
CA LYS A 55 -7.38 11.79 -8.42
C LYS A 55 -6.78 10.45 -8.86
N LEU A 56 -6.42 9.57 -7.91
CA LEU A 56 -5.81 8.27 -8.26
C LEU A 56 -6.78 7.39 -9.07
N GLU A 57 -8.07 7.52 -8.81
CA GLU A 57 -9.17 6.84 -9.53
C GLU A 57 -9.23 7.25 -11.00
N MET A 58 -8.80 8.49 -11.30
CA MET A 58 -8.83 9.08 -12.65
C MET A 58 -7.42 9.19 -13.26
N PHE A 59 -6.39 8.62 -12.63
CA PHE A 59 -5.01 8.79 -13.03
C PHE A 59 -4.76 8.55 -14.53
N MET A 60 -5.38 7.49 -15.09
CA MET A 60 -5.21 7.16 -16.51
C MET A 60 -5.92 8.13 -17.47
N SER A 61 -7.11 8.62 -17.11
CA SER A 61 -7.80 9.63 -17.92
C SER A 61 -7.08 10.97 -17.81
N ASP A 62 -6.72 11.39 -16.60
CA ASP A 62 -6.03 12.64 -16.33
C ASP A 62 -4.68 12.68 -17.07
N THR A 63 -3.92 11.57 -17.02
CA THR A 63 -2.65 11.44 -17.75
C THR A 63 -2.84 11.60 -19.26
N ARG A 64 -3.89 10.98 -19.85
CA ARG A 64 -4.16 11.12 -21.29
C ARG A 64 -4.52 12.56 -21.67
N ASP A 65 -5.30 13.23 -20.83
CA ASP A 65 -5.72 14.61 -21.10
C ASP A 65 -4.54 15.59 -20.95
N ILE A 66 -3.69 15.42 -19.94
CA ILE A 66 -2.45 16.20 -19.78
C ILE A 66 -1.56 16.03 -21.02
N LEU A 67 -1.32 14.78 -21.46
CA LEU A 67 -0.48 14.52 -22.63
C LEU A 67 -1.08 15.10 -23.91
N ARG A 68 -2.41 15.03 -24.07
CA ARG A 68 -3.11 15.65 -25.19
C ARG A 68 -2.90 17.16 -25.22
N VAL A 69 -3.04 17.84 -24.07
CA VAL A 69 -2.81 19.29 -23.95
C VAL A 69 -1.34 19.65 -24.22
N ALA A 70 -0.40 18.81 -23.81
CA ALA A 70 1.03 18.96 -24.07
C ALA A 70 1.44 18.63 -25.51
N ASN A 71 0.50 18.19 -26.36
CA ASN A 71 0.76 17.71 -27.72
C ASN A 71 1.79 16.56 -27.77
N ILE A 72 1.73 15.68 -26.76
CA ILE A 72 2.55 14.47 -26.66
C ILE A 72 1.64 13.27 -26.93
N SER A 73 2.03 12.36 -27.83
CA SER A 73 1.22 11.16 -28.04
C SER A 73 1.33 10.25 -26.82
N PHE A 74 0.20 9.68 -26.40
CA PHE A 74 0.17 8.69 -25.32
C PHE A 74 1.10 7.50 -25.64
N THR A 75 1.14 7.08 -26.90
CA THR A 75 2.02 5.99 -27.38
C THR A 75 3.49 6.33 -27.31
N ASP A 76 3.87 7.61 -27.41
CA ASP A 76 5.27 8.03 -27.31
C ASP A 76 5.79 7.87 -25.88
N VAL A 77 4.88 7.93 -24.89
CA VAL A 77 5.18 7.76 -23.47
C VAL A 77 5.07 6.30 -23.04
N THR A 78 4.04 5.59 -23.52
CA THR A 78 3.77 4.21 -23.09
C THR A 78 4.44 3.15 -23.96
N GLY A 79 4.99 3.51 -25.11
CA GLY A 79 5.48 2.57 -26.12
C GLY A 79 4.38 1.65 -26.68
N ASP A 80 4.80 0.54 -27.31
CA ASP A 80 3.93 -0.52 -27.86
C ASP A 80 3.34 -1.46 -26.80
N VAL A 81 3.21 -1.01 -25.54
CA VAL A 81 2.70 -1.87 -24.46
C VAL A 81 1.20 -2.07 -24.66
N VAL A 82 0.84 -3.17 -25.35
CA VAL A 82 -0.54 -3.58 -25.66
C VAL A 82 -1.30 -3.98 -24.38
N ASP A 83 -0.59 -4.41 -23.34
CA ASP A 83 -1.15 -4.78 -22.04
C ASP A 83 -0.45 -4.03 -20.89
N ILE A 84 -0.82 -2.76 -20.72
CA ILE A 84 -0.35 -1.90 -19.62
C ILE A 84 -0.79 -2.45 -18.26
N THR A 85 -1.68 -3.45 -18.19
CA THR A 85 -2.19 -3.96 -16.90
C THR A 85 -1.38 -5.15 -16.44
N THR A 86 -1.22 -6.23 -17.23
CA THR A 86 -0.55 -7.47 -16.77
C THR A 86 0.97 -7.33 -16.62
N ALA A 87 1.65 -6.75 -17.62
CA ALA A 87 3.11 -6.55 -17.56
C ALA A 87 3.48 -5.59 -16.42
N ASN A 88 2.61 -4.61 -16.18
CA ASN A 88 2.72 -3.70 -15.05
C ASN A 88 2.43 -4.40 -13.72
N GLU A 89 1.47 -5.33 -13.63
CA GLU A 89 1.18 -6.08 -12.40
C GLU A 89 2.39 -6.89 -11.93
N LEU A 90 3.02 -7.69 -12.81
CA LEU A 90 4.21 -8.47 -12.44
C LEU A 90 5.43 -7.58 -12.12
N ALA A 91 5.62 -6.50 -12.89
CA ALA A 91 6.67 -5.52 -12.60
C ALA A 91 6.45 -4.81 -11.25
N ASN A 92 5.20 -4.43 -10.95
CA ASN A 92 4.81 -3.83 -9.67
C ASN A 92 4.99 -4.81 -8.51
N MET A 93 4.61 -6.08 -8.69
CA MET A 93 4.86 -7.12 -7.70
C MET A 93 6.35 -7.25 -7.42
N ASN A 94 7.18 -7.31 -8.47
CA ASN A 94 8.63 -7.39 -8.33
C ASN A 94 9.20 -6.17 -7.59
N ASP A 95 8.82 -4.94 -7.98
CA ASP A 95 9.25 -3.71 -7.31
C ASP A 95 8.91 -3.71 -5.82
N VAL A 96 7.67 -4.07 -5.48
CA VAL A 96 7.22 -4.16 -4.08
C VAL A 96 8.05 -5.18 -3.31
N ILE A 97 8.25 -6.39 -3.85
CA ILE A 97 9.04 -7.45 -3.20
C ILE A 97 10.48 -6.98 -2.99
N VAL A 98 11.12 -6.47 -4.04
CA VAL A 98 12.50 -5.97 -4.01
C VAL A 98 12.65 -4.87 -2.97
N ARG A 99 11.75 -3.87 -2.97
CA ARG A 99 11.80 -2.72 -2.06
C ARG A 99 11.62 -3.17 -0.60
N VAL A 100 10.62 -3.99 -0.32
CA VAL A 100 10.34 -4.45 1.06
C VAL A 100 11.49 -5.29 1.60
N ILE A 101 11.98 -6.26 0.84
CA ILE A 101 13.11 -7.11 1.25
C ILE A 101 14.39 -6.29 1.41
N SER A 102 14.66 -5.36 0.47
CA SER A 102 15.83 -4.49 0.54
C SER A 102 15.78 -3.55 1.75
N TYR A 103 14.61 -2.98 2.03
CA TYR A 103 14.39 -2.14 3.21
C TYR A 103 14.61 -2.96 4.49
N ALA A 104 13.95 -4.11 4.62
CA ALA A 104 14.09 -5.01 5.78
C ALA A 104 15.53 -5.43 6.05
N LYS A 105 16.36 -5.64 5.01
CA LYS A 105 17.80 -5.91 5.15
C LYS A 105 18.59 -4.71 5.64
N LYS A 106 18.29 -3.52 5.10
CA LYS A 106 19.01 -2.28 5.43
C LYS A 106 18.67 -1.78 6.82
N THR A 107 17.41 -1.89 7.21
CA THR A 107 16.93 -1.49 8.53
C THR A 107 17.11 -2.66 9.48
N ASN A 108 18.04 -2.53 10.43
CA ASN A 108 18.16 -3.48 11.54
C ASN A 108 16.98 -3.30 12.50
N ILE A 109 15.79 -3.71 12.07
CA ILE A 109 14.57 -3.66 12.88
C ILE A 109 14.69 -4.78 13.89
N THR A 110 15.12 -4.42 15.10
CA THR A 110 15.47 -5.32 16.21
C THR A 110 14.36 -6.29 16.65
N CYS A 111 13.17 -6.14 16.11
CA CYS A 111 12.00 -6.92 16.47
C CYS A 111 11.38 -7.72 15.33
N LEU A 112 11.77 -7.54 14.06
CA LEU A 112 11.21 -8.30 12.94
C LEU A 112 12.18 -9.41 12.51
N GLN A 113 11.71 -10.65 12.51
CA GLN A 113 12.44 -11.76 11.93
C GLN A 113 12.16 -11.86 10.42
N ASN A 114 13.06 -12.49 9.67
CA ASN A 114 12.88 -12.69 8.22
C ASN A 114 11.55 -13.37 7.88
N LYS A 115 11.15 -14.39 8.67
CA LYS A 115 9.85 -15.07 8.52
C LYS A 115 8.65 -14.13 8.68
N ASP A 116 8.75 -13.10 9.52
CA ASP A 116 7.66 -12.16 9.76
C ASP A 116 7.52 -11.21 8.56
N VAL A 117 8.65 -10.79 7.98
CA VAL A 117 8.67 -10.01 6.73
C VAL A 117 8.11 -10.82 5.58
N ALA A 118 8.48 -12.10 5.47
CA ALA A 118 8.00 -13.05 4.48
C ALA A 118 6.47 -13.14 4.45
N ASP A 119 5.90 -13.42 5.63
CA ASP A 119 4.48 -13.66 5.83
C ASP A 119 3.68 -12.38 5.57
N ARG A 120 4.14 -11.25 6.11
CA ARG A 120 3.52 -9.94 5.90
C ARG A 120 3.55 -9.51 4.45
N LEU A 121 4.67 -9.73 3.75
CA LEU A 121 4.78 -9.43 2.33
C LEU A 121 3.82 -10.29 1.51
N TRP A 122 3.64 -11.57 1.86
CA TRP A 122 2.72 -12.46 1.14
C TRP A 122 1.28 -11.99 1.34
N ARG A 123 0.92 -11.70 2.59
CA ARG A 123 -0.38 -11.14 2.94
C ARG A 123 -0.64 -9.80 2.26
N HIS A 124 0.37 -8.95 2.16
CA HIS A 124 0.28 -7.68 1.42
C HIS A 124 -0.05 -7.92 -0.06
N LEU A 125 0.63 -8.87 -0.71
CA LEU A 125 0.34 -9.23 -2.10
C LEU A 125 -1.08 -9.79 -2.27
N GLN A 126 -1.59 -10.54 -1.29
CA GLN A 126 -2.99 -11.00 -1.28
C GLN A 126 -3.98 -9.84 -1.14
N ILE A 127 -3.76 -8.92 -0.19
CA ILE A 127 -4.63 -7.75 0.03
C ILE A 127 -4.65 -6.84 -1.20
N ARG A 128 -3.51 -6.70 -1.89
CA ARG A 128 -3.40 -5.94 -3.14
C ARG A 128 -4.12 -6.59 -4.32
N GLY A 129 -4.60 -7.83 -4.16
CA GLY A 129 -5.25 -8.61 -5.21
C GLY A 129 -4.28 -9.25 -6.18
N PHE A 130 -2.97 -9.24 -5.94
CA PHE A 130 -2.03 -9.92 -6.83
C PHE A 130 -2.11 -11.44 -6.68
N LEU A 131 -2.24 -11.90 -5.43
CA LEU A 131 -2.30 -13.31 -5.08
C LEU A 131 -3.68 -13.65 -4.55
N SER A 132 -4.17 -14.85 -4.87
CA SER A 132 -5.41 -15.33 -4.29
C SER A 132 -5.29 -15.43 -2.77
N LYS A 133 -6.32 -14.97 -2.04
CA LYS A 133 -6.45 -15.14 -0.58
C LYS A 133 -6.34 -16.62 -0.14
N THR A 134 -6.64 -17.56 -1.04
CA THR A 134 -6.64 -19.00 -0.76
C THR A 134 -5.28 -19.68 -0.96
N ILE A 135 -4.31 -19.00 -1.60
CA ILE A 135 -2.98 -19.57 -1.82
C ILE A 135 -2.09 -19.23 -0.62
N PRO A 136 -1.72 -20.20 0.23
CA PRO A 136 -0.87 -19.95 1.38
C PRO A 136 0.56 -19.66 0.96
N ILE A 137 1.31 -18.96 1.82
CA ILE A 137 2.74 -18.80 1.62
C ILE A 137 3.44 -20.18 1.67
N PRO A 138 4.34 -20.49 0.72
CA PRO A 138 5.11 -21.71 0.79
C PRO A 138 6.01 -21.79 2.03
N LEU A 139 5.97 -22.91 2.76
CA LEU A 139 6.67 -23.09 4.04
C LEU A 139 8.19 -22.86 3.95
N TYR A 140 8.81 -23.19 2.81
CA TYR A 140 10.24 -22.97 2.62
C TYR A 140 10.63 -21.48 2.62
N LEU A 141 9.70 -20.56 2.32
CA LEU A 141 9.93 -19.11 2.42
C LEU A 141 9.90 -18.61 3.86
N LEU A 142 9.40 -19.41 4.80
CA LEU A 142 9.37 -19.09 6.24
C LEU A 142 10.58 -19.66 6.99
N GLN A 143 11.31 -20.59 6.38
CA GLN A 143 12.43 -21.31 7.00
C GLN A 143 13.80 -20.76 6.60
N ASN A 144 13.87 -19.82 5.65
CA ASN A 144 15.13 -19.35 5.09
C ASN A 144 15.67 -18.10 5.82
N ASP A 145 16.87 -18.22 6.38
CA ASP A 145 17.58 -17.12 7.05
C ASP A 145 18.63 -16.42 6.18
N SER A 146 18.89 -16.89 4.95
CA SER A 146 19.98 -16.38 4.09
C SER A 146 19.53 -15.29 3.11
N SER A 147 20.22 -14.15 3.09
CA SER A 147 19.67 -12.88 2.62
C SER A 147 19.62 -12.66 1.10
N THR A 148 20.34 -13.35 0.22
CA THR A 148 20.28 -13.05 -1.24
C THR A 148 19.46 -14.07 -2.04
N VAL A 149 19.69 -15.37 -1.82
CA VAL A 149 18.92 -16.47 -2.44
C VAL A 149 17.43 -16.38 -2.12
N TYR A 150 17.11 -15.77 -0.99
CA TYR A 150 15.75 -15.57 -0.52
C TYR A 150 14.89 -14.71 -1.45
N GLN A 151 15.44 -13.62 -2.00
CA GLN A 151 14.65 -12.65 -2.77
C GLN A 151 14.21 -13.22 -4.11
N GLU A 152 15.13 -13.82 -4.87
CA GLU A 152 14.83 -14.45 -6.16
C GLU A 152 13.86 -15.62 -5.99
N THR A 153 14.08 -16.43 -4.95
CA THR A 153 13.18 -17.54 -4.60
C THR A 153 11.78 -17.03 -4.25
N TYR A 154 11.68 -15.93 -3.51
CA TYR A 154 10.40 -15.31 -3.16
C TYR A 154 9.67 -14.78 -4.40
N ILE A 155 10.36 -14.08 -5.29
CA ILE A 155 9.79 -13.55 -6.54
C ILE A 155 9.27 -14.71 -7.40
N ALA A 156 10.06 -15.77 -7.58
CA ALA A 156 9.66 -16.94 -8.34
C ALA A 156 8.39 -17.59 -7.76
N ALA A 157 8.32 -17.75 -6.43
CA ALA A 157 7.16 -18.30 -5.75
C ALA A 157 5.92 -17.41 -5.90
N ALA A 158 6.08 -16.09 -5.76
CA ALA A 158 5.00 -15.12 -5.92
C ALA A 158 4.47 -15.12 -7.36
N PHE A 159 5.34 -15.20 -8.37
CA PHE A 159 4.93 -15.27 -9.77
C PHE A 159 4.20 -16.58 -10.08
N GLN A 160 4.68 -17.71 -9.56
CA GLN A 160 3.96 -18.99 -9.70
C GLN A 160 2.57 -18.95 -9.04
N ALA A 161 2.45 -18.28 -7.90
CA ALA A 161 1.16 -18.09 -7.24
C ALA A 161 0.25 -17.14 -8.02
N TYR A 162 0.79 -16.06 -8.59
CA TYR A 162 0.05 -15.11 -9.43
C TYR A 162 -0.66 -15.82 -10.59
N TYR A 163 0.05 -16.68 -11.34
CA TYR A 163 -0.55 -17.44 -12.44
C TYR A 163 -1.64 -18.43 -12.00
N LYS A 164 -1.71 -18.76 -10.71
CA LYS A 164 -2.76 -19.61 -10.11
C LYS A 164 -3.87 -18.80 -9.42
N SER A 165 -3.77 -17.47 -9.41
CA SER A 165 -4.65 -16.59 -8.63
C SER A 165 -5.94 -16.19 -9.33
N GLY A 166 -6.27 -16.83 -10.45
CA GLY A 166 -7.47 -16.55 -11.24
C GLY A 166 -7.30 -15.38 -12.20
N THR A 167 -8.43 -14.91 -12.72
CA THR A 167 -8.56 -13.79 -13.65
C THR A 167 -8.31 -12.44 -12.97
N SER A 168 -8.07 -11.39 -13.76
CA SER A 168 -7.92 -10.02 -13.24
C SER A 168 -9.19 -9.54 -12.50
N GLU A 169 -10.38 -9.94 -12.98
CA GLU A 169 -11.65 -9.62 -12.33
C GLU A 169 -11.78 -10.27 -10.94
N GLU A 170 -11.44 -11.56 -10.82
CA GLU A 170 -11.46 -12.26 -9.53
C GLU A 170 -10.48 -11.64 -8.54
N ARG A 171 -9.29 -11.26 -9.02
CA ARG A 171 -8.25 -10.57 -8.25
C ARG A 171 -8.68 -9.18 -7.77
N LEU A 172 -9.32 -8.40 -8.64
CA LEU A 172 -9.89 -7.10 -8.30
C LEU A 172 -11.00 -7.23 -7.26
N ARG A 173 -11.88 -8.22 -7.42
CA ARG A 173 -12.93 -8.51 -6.43
C ARG A 173 -12.34 -8.83 -5.06
N GLN A 174 -11.30 -9.67 -5.01
CA GLN A 174 -10.63 -10.01 -3.74
C GLN A 174 -9.99 -8.80 -3.05
N LYS A 175 -9.39 -7.89 -3.83
CA LYS A 175 -8.85 -6.62 -3.31
C LYS A 175 -9.97 -5.79 -2.68
N ASN A 176 -11.10 -5.66 -3.36
CA ASN A 176 -12.25 -4.90 -2.84
C ASN A 176 -12.83 -5.56 -1.57
N GLU A 177 -12.96 -6.89 -1.56
CA GLU A 177 -13.38 -7.64 -0.37
C GLU A 177 -12.42 -7.42 0.81
N ALA A 178 -11.10 -7.44 0.58
CA ALA A 178 -10.11 -7.19 1.63
C ALA A 178 -10.23 -5.78 2.23
N MET A 179 -10.51 -4.77 1.40
CA MET A 179 -10.78 -3.41 1.86
C MET A 179 -12.07 -3.36 2.71
N MET A 180 -13.16 -3.94 2.23
CA MET A 180 -14.43 -3.98 2.96
C MET A 180 -14.30 -4.70 4.30
N GLU A 181 -13.63 -5.85 4.33
CA GLU A 181 -13.34 -6.60 5.57
C GLU A 181 -12.54 -5.76 6.57
N ALA A 182 -11.54 -5.02 6.09
CA ALA A 182 -10.73 -4.16 6.95
C ALA A 182 -11.58 -3.04 7.56
N TYR A 183 -12.33 -2.27 6.76
CA TYR A 183 -13.16 -1.19 7.28
C TYR A 183 -14.32 -1.68 8.15
N ALA A 184 -14.91 -2.84 7.84
CA ALA A 184 -15.93 -3.45 8.68
C ALA A 184 -15.44 -3.85 10.08
N SER A 185 -14.12 -4.02 10.26
CA SER A 185 -13.52 -4.30 11.57
C SER A 185 -13.37 -3.05 12.46
N VAL A 186 -13.55 -1.85 11.91
CA VAL A 186 -13.35 -0.59 12.62
C VAL A 186 -14.65 -0.15 13.31
N PRO A 187 -14.65 0.19 14.61
CA PRO A 187 -15.83 0.72 15.27
C PRO A 187 -16.33 2.02 14.62
N ASN A 188 -17.65 2.17 14.52
CA ASN A 188 -18.27 3.36 13.91
C ASN A 188 -17.81 4.68 14.54
N GLU A 189 -17.59 4.71 15.86
CA GLU A 189 -17.07 5.90 16.55
C GLU A 189 -15.70 6.35 16.00
N ILE A 190 -14.82 5.39 15.69
CA ILE A 190 -13.50 5.67 15.12
C ILE A 190 -13.64 6.12 13.66
N LEU A 191 -14.54 5.51 12.89
CA LEU A 191 -14.83 5.93 11.52
C LEU A 191 -15.40 7.35 11.46
N ASP A 192 -16.33 7.70 12.36
CA ASP A 192 -16.90 9.04 12.47
C ASP A 192 -15.83 10.07 12.83
N LYS A 193 -14.91 9.70 13.73
CA LYS A 193 -13.79 10.56 14.13
C LYS A 193 -12.84 10.81 12.97
N LEU A 194 -12.43 9.75 12.25
CA LEU A 194 -11.60 9.88 11.05
C LEU A 194 -12.30 10.70 9.96
N SER A 195 -13.59 10.45 9.72
CA SER A 195 -14.41 11.21 8.78
C SER A 195 -14.37 12.71 9.09
N ARG A 196 -14.53 13.11 10.36
CA ARG A 196 -14.42 14.52 10.76
C ARG A 196 -13.01 15.10 10.58
N ILE A 197 -11.97 14.32 10.84
CA ILE A 197 -10.58 14.77 10.68
C ILE A 197 -10.26 15.05 9.21
N PHE A 198 -10.74 14.21 8.29
CA PHE A 198 -10.48 14.33 6.85
C PHE A 198 -11.59 15.08 6.08
N ALA A 199 -12.62 15.59 6.77
CA ALA A 199 -13.77 16.23 6.13
C ALA A 199 -13.37 17.44 5.26
N GLU A 200 -12.41 18.23 5.71
CA GLU A 200 -11.90 19.37 4.95
C GLU A 200 -11.24 18.92 3.64
N ASP A 201 -10.42 17.86 3.68
CA ASP A 201 -9.81 17.29 2.48
C ASP A 201 -10.88 16.78 1.51
N CYS A 202 -11.91 16.08 2.00
CA CYS A 202 -12.98 15.60 1.14
C CYS A 202 -13.70 16.77 0.45
N LEU A 203 -13.94 17.88 1.17
CA LEU A 203 -14.55 19.08 0.59
C LEU A 203 -13.63 19.78 -0.41
N LEU A 204 -12.35 19.93 -0.09
CA LEU A 204 -11.36 20.61 -0.94
C LEU A 204 -11.07 19.83 -2.22
N PHE A 205 -11.10 18.50 -2.16
CA PHE A 205 -10.73 17.61 -3.26
C PHE A 205 -11.91 16.85 -3.87
N ASP A 206 -13.13 17.23 -3.51
CA ASP A 206 -14.39 16.75 -4.11
C ASP A 206 -14.58 15.21 -3.98
N TYR A 207 -14.53 14.71 -2.76
CA TYR A 207 -14.84 13.30 -2.41
C TYR A 207 -16.17 13.16 -1.68
#